data_AF-A0A4S8KQP0-F1
#
_entry.id   AF-A0A4S8KQP0-F1
#
_cell.length_a   1.000
_cell.length_b   1.000
_cell.length_c   1.000
_cell.angle_alpha   90.00
_cell.angle_beta   90.00
_cell.angle_gamma   90.00
#
_symmetry.space_group_name_H-M   'P 1'
#
loop_
_entity.id
_entity.type
_entity.pdbx_description
1 polymer ?
#
loop_
_entity_poly.entity_id
_entity_poly.type
_entity_poly.pdbx_seq_one_letter_code
_entity_poly.pdbx_strand_id
1 'polypeptide(L)'
;MNDLIVLRRAPRNAIAPPRIEVSDLFKLDIADELWQDIGLNFDEVDVVPRAPPPWLADEKVRQGIRAMLELDRCDEEEERLAVERKAMQSWLKEEWNVVRYTIDKTGMQYFLYYLDGLPTDCIE
;
A
#
# COMPACT_ATOMS: atom_id res chain seq x y z
N MET A 1 -10.45 29.35 8.43
CA MET A 1 -11.04 29.42 7.06
C MET A 1 -11.94 30.64 6.89
N ASN A 2 -12.84 30.94 7.84
CA ASN A 2 -13.63 32.19 7.84
C ASN A 2 -12.78 33.45 7.62
N ASP A 3 -11.64 33.56 8.31
CA ASP A 3 -10.75 34.71 8.15
C ASP A 3 -10.24 34.86 6.70
N LEU A 4 -10.03 33.75 5.99
CA LEU A 4 -9.58 33.78 4.58
C LEU A 4 -10.69 34.26 3.64
N ILE A 5 -11.95 33.95 3.95
CA ILE A 5 -13.13 34.42 3.20
C ILE A 5 -13.32 35.92 3.44
N VAL A 6 -13.29 36.34 4.71
CA VAL A 6 -13.41 37.75 5.12
C VAL A 6 -12.30 38.59 4.49
N LEU A 7 -11.07 38.08 4.47
CA LEU A 7 -9.92 38.73 3.84
C LEU A 7 -9.89 38.60 2.30
N ARG A 8 -10.92 37.99 1.68
CA ARG A 8 -11.03 37.75 0.22
C ARG A 8 -9.83 37.03 -0.39
N ARG A 9 -9.16 36.19 0.39
CA ARG A 9 -8.06 35.31 -0.07
C ARG A 9 -8.55 33.91 -0.45
N ALA A 10 -9.80 33.58 -0.13
CA ALA A 10 -10.44 32.34 -0.54
C ALA A 10 -10.99 32.43 -1.99
N PRO A 11 -11.14 31.28 -2.69
CA PRO A 11 -11.80 31.22 -4.00
C PRO A 11 -13.21 31.85 -3.99
N ARG A 12 -13.69 32.29 -5.16
CA ARG A 12 -15.07 32.79 -5.30
C ARG A 12 -16.04 31.68 -4.89
N ASN A 13 -17.05 32.04 -4.08
CA ASN A 13 -18.06 31.14 -3.51
C ASN A 13 -17.53 30.10 -2.51
N ALA A 14 -16.34 30.29 -1.95
CA ALA A 14 -15.87 29.42 -0.86
C ALA A 14 -16.78 29.56 0.36
N ILE A 15 -17.30 28.43 0.86
CA ILE A 15 -18.05 28.31 2.10
C ILE A 15 -17.11 27.69 3.14
N ALA A 16 -16.96 28.33 4.31
CA ALA A 16 -16.16 27.75 5.37
C ALA A 16 -16.95 26.63 6.06
N PRO A 17 -16.36 25.45 6.26
CA PRO A 17 -16.95 24.42 7.08
C PRO A 17 -17.16 24.91 8.52
N PRO A 18 -18.20 24.41 9.22
CA PRO A 18 -18.36 24.59 10.66
C PRO A 18 -17.14 24.04 11.41
N ARG A 19 -16.90 24.58 12.61
CA ARG A 19 -15.80 24.11 13.47
C ARG A 19 -16.14 22.73 14.00
N ILE A 20 -15.17 21.82 13.94
CA ILE A 20 -15.30 20.47 14.48
C ILE A 20 -15.11 20.53 16.00
N GLU A 21 -16.08 20.03 16.75
CA GLU A 21 -15.98 19.88 18.19
C GLU A 21 -15.11 18.66 18.53
N VAL A 22 -13.88 18.92 18.99
CA VAL A 22 -12.84 17.90 19.18
C VAL A 22 -13.19 16.90 20.29
N SER A 23 -14.00 17.30 21.27
CA SER A 23 -14.48 16.43 22.35
C SER A 23 -15.34 15.27 21.84
N ASP A 24 -15.96 15.44 20.67
CA ASP A 24 -16.97 14.54 20.13
C ASP A 24 -16.45 13.75 18.93
N LEU A 25 -15.26 14.10 18.41
CA LEU A 25 -14.62 13.49 17.24
C LEU A 25 -14.34 11.98 17.38
N PHE A 26 -14.12 11.51 18.61
CA PHE A 26 -13.80 10.11 18.91
C PHE A 26 -14.96 9.35 19.57
N LYS A 27 -16.14 9.97 19.67
CA LYS A 27 -17.32 9.26 20.12
C LYS A 27 -17.72 8.28 19.02
N LEU A 28 -17.98 7.03 19.40
CA LEU A 28 -18.28 5.95 18.47
C LEU A 28 -19.73 6.00 17.92
N ASP A 29 -20.44 7.10 18.20
CA ASP A 29 -21.69 7.40 17.53
C ASP A 29 -21.36 8.02 16.18
N ILE A 30 -21.86 7.41 15.12
CA ILE A 30 -21.73 7.85 13.74
C ILE A 30 -22.44 9.20 13.61
N ALA A 31 -21.81 10.28 14.05
CA ALA A 31 -22.40 11.60 14.05
C ALA A 31 -22.57 12.05 12.59
N ASP A 32 -23.83 12.12 12.14
CA ASP A 32 -24.24 12.67 10.83
C ASP A 32 -23.60 14.05 10.58
N GLU A 33 -23.35 14.84 11.63
CA GLU A 33 -22.78 16.19 11.53
C GLU A 33 -21.30 16.24 11.07
N LEU A 34 -20.55 15.13 11.18
CA LEU A 34 -19.21 15.00 10.58
C LEU A 34 -19.30 14.71 9.07
N TRP A 35 -20.38 14.05 8.64
CA TRP A 35 -20.67 13.78 7.24
C TRP A 35 -21.41 14.96 6.61
N GLN A 36 -20.67 16.04 6.35
CA GLN A 36 -21.24 17.23 5.73
C GLN A 36 -21.30 17.08 4.22
N ASP A 37 -22.49 17.21 3.64
CA ASP A 37 -22.73 17.24 2.18
C ASP A 37 -22.19 18.52 1.49
N ILE A 38 -21.31 19.27 2.17
CA ILE A 38 -20.69 20.48 1.64
C ILE A 38 -19.80 20.08 0.46
N GLY A 39 -20.27 20.40 -0.75
CA GLY A 39 -19.60 20.00 -2.00
C GLY A 39 -20.13 18.71 -2.62
N LEU A 40 -21.13 18.05 -2.02
CA LEU A 40 -21.90 16.98 -2.66
C LEU A 40 -23.15 17.51 -3.38
N ASN A 41 -23.66 18.68 -2.97
CA ASN A 41 -24.75 19.39 -3.66
C ASN A 41 -24.29 20.07 -4.97
N PHE A 42 -23.78 19.30 -5.92
CA PHE A 42 -23.65 19.75 -7.31
C PHE A 42 -25.01 19.82 -8.04
N ASP A 43 -26.10 19.45 -7.38
CA ASP A 43 -27.39 19.15 -8.01
C ASP A 43 -28.41 20.30 -8.09
N GLU A 44 -28.08 21.53 -7.66
CA GLU A 44 -29.06 22.62 -7.71
C GLU A 44 -28.82 23.71 -8.77
N VAL A 45 -27.74 23.63 -9.57
CA VAL A 45 -27.49 24.66 -10.61
C VAL A 45 -27.33 24.12 -12.04
N ASP A 46 -27.12 22.81 -12.25
CA ASP A 46 -27.10 22.25 -13.61
C ASP A 46 -27.74 20.84 -13.64
N VAL A 47 -29.08 20.80 -13.62
CA VAL A 47 -29.87 19.59 -13.90
C VAL A 47 -29.81 19.26 -15.39
N VAL A 48 -28.61 18.93 -15.88
CA VAL A 48 -28.49 17.97 -16.96
C VAL A 48 -28.08 16.68 -16.27
N PRO A 49 -28.89 15.60 -16.32
CA PRO A 49 -28.48 14.31 -15.77
C PRO A 49 -27.23 13.85 -16.50
N ARG A 50 -26.06 14.20 -15.96
CA ARG A 50 -24.79 13.83 -16.53
C ARG A 50 -24.61 12.37 -16.19
N ALA A 51 -24.44 11.55 -17.22
CA ALA A 51 -24.18 10.14 -17.02
C ALA A 51 -23.02 9.97 -16.03
N PRO A 52 -23.12 9.05 -15.06
CA PRO A 52 -22.05 8.80 -14.10
C PRO A 52 -20.74 8.52 -14.84
N PRO A 53 -19.58 8.91 -14.26
CA PRO A 53 -18.32 8.76 -14.95
C PRO A 53 -18.03 7.28 -15.27
N PRO A 54 -17.32 6.97 -16.37
CA PRO A 54 -17.15 5.59 -16.84
C PRO A 54 -16.48 4.65 -15.81
N TRP A 55 -15.56 5.15 -14.99
CA TRP A 55 -14.94 4.36 -13.92
C TRP A 55 -15.97 3.92 -12.85
N LEU A 56 -17.13 4.56 -12.77
CA LEU A 56 -18.22 4.19 -11.88
C LEU A 56 -19.27 3.33 -12.59
N ALA A 57 -19.61 3.69 -13.83
CA ALA A 57 -20.78 3.16 -14.55
C ALA A 57 -20.47 2.06 -15.57
N ASP A 58 -19.27 2.04 -16.15
CA ASP A 58 -18.87 1.08 -17.18
C ASP A 58 -18.06 -0.05 -16.56
N GLU A 59 -18.63 -1.26 -16.60
CA GLU A 59 -17.99 -2.46 -16.07
C GLU A 59 -16.66 -2.78 -16.75
N LYS A 60 -16.54 -2.53 -18.06
CA LYS A 60 -15.28 -2.78 -18.79
C LYS A 60 -14.18 -1.84 -18.33
N VAL A 61 -14.52 -0.58 -18.06
CA VAL A 61 -13.57 0.40 -17.52
C VAL A 61 -13.12 -0.03 -16.12
N ARG A 62 -14.03 -0.47 -15.26
CA ARG A 62 -13.68 -0.98 -13.92
C ARG A 62 -12.77 -2.19 -13.97
N GLN A 63 -13.09 -3.16 -14.83
CA GLN A 63 -12.27 -4.35 -15.05
C GLN A 63 -10.89 -3.97 -15.57
N GLY A 64 -10.81 -3.04 -16.54
CA GLY A 64 -9.54 -2.54 -17.06
C GLY A 64 -8.68 -1.88 -15.98
N ILE A 65 -9.26 -1.02 -15.13
CA ILE A 65 -8.54 -0.39 -14.02
C ILE A 65 -8.01 -1.46 -13.06
N ARG A 66 -8.83 -2.44 -12.66
CA ARG A 66 -8.38 -3.52 -11.78
C ARG A 66 -7.27 -4.36 -12.40
N ALA A 67 -7.38 -4.68 -13.69
CA ALA A 67 -6.38 -5.46 -14.39
C ALA A 67 -5.03 -4.72 -14.46
N MET A 68 -5.05 -3.41 -14.74
CA MET A 68 -3.84 -2.59 -14.73
C MET A 68 -3.19 -2.53 -13.34
N LEU A 69 -3.99 -2.29 -12.29
CA LEU A 69 -3.49 -2.26 -10.91
C LEU A 69 -2.92 -3.61 -10.46
N GLU A 70 -3.53 -4.72 -10.88
CA GLU A 70 -3.02 -6.06 -10.56
C GLU A 70 -1.72 -6.34 -11.30
N LEU A 71 -1.59 -5.89 -12.55
CA LEU A 71 -0.33 -6.01 -13.30
C LEU A 71 0.80 -5.24 -12.61
N ASP A 72 0.57 -3.97 -12.29
CA ASP A 72 1.55 -3.13 -11.59
C ASP A 72 1.98 -3.76 -10.24
N ARG A 73 1.04 -4.37 -9.53
CA ARG A 73 1.31 -5.08 -8.28
C ARG A 73 2.12 -6.36 -8.47
N CYS A 74 1.85 -7.12 -9.54
CA CYS A 74 2.64 -8.29 -9.87
C CYS A 74 4.10 -7.92 -10.16
N ASP A 75 4.33 -6.83 -10.89
CA ASP A 75 5.68 -6.35 -11.20
C ASP A 75 6.42 -5.93 -9.91
N GLU A 76 5.76 -5.19 -9.01
CA GLU A 76 6.33 -4.82 -7.70
C GLU A 76 6.66 -6.07 -6.85
N GLU A 77 5.76 -7.06 -6.83
CA GLU A 77 5.95 -8.30 -6.08
C GLU A 77 7.12 -9.11 -6.63
N GLU A 78 7.28 -9.20 -7.95
CA GLU A 78 8.40 -9.89 -8.58
C GLU A 78 9.74 -9.25 -8.19
N GLU A 79 9.82 -7.92 -8.24
CA GLU A 79 11.01 -7.18 -7.79
C GLU A 79 11.31 -7.46 -6.30
N ARG A 80 10.29 -7.44 -5.44
CA ARG A 80 10.45 -7.72 -4.01
C ARG A 80 10.94 -9.15 -3.77
N LEU A 81 10.34 -10.13 -4.44
CA LEU A 81 10.73 -11.54 -4.34
C LEU A 81 12.16 -11.78 -4.83
N ALA A 82 12.61 -11.08 -5.88
CA ALA A 82 13.99 -11.15 -6.34
C ALA A 82 14.98 -10.66 -5.28
N VAL A 83 14.65 -9.56 -4.60
CA VAL A 83 15.46 -9.02 -3.49
C VAL A 83 15.48 -9.99 -2.31
N GLU A 84 14.31 -10.50 -1.90
CA GLU A 84 14.20 -11.45 -0.78
C GLU A 84 14.94 -12.76 -1.07
N ARG A 85 14.80 -13.32 -2.28
CA ARG A 85 15.55 -14.50 -2.73
C ARG A 85 17.05 -14.27 -2.60
N LYS A 86 17.55 -13.14 -3.11
CA LYS A 86 18.96 -12.80 -3.06
C LYS A 86 19.45 -12.68 -1.61
N ALA A 87 18.67 -12.02 -0.75
CA ALA A 87 19.00 -11.88 0.67
C ALA A 87 19.09 -13.25 1.37
N MET A 88 18.11 -14.13 1.15
CA MET A 88 18.10 -15.48 1.72
C MET A 88 19.29 -16.32 1.25
N GLN A 89 19.60 -16.29 -0.04
CA GLN A 89 20.76 -17.02 -0.59
C GLN A 89 22.08 -16.48 -0.06
N SER A 90 22.23 -15.16 0.05
CA SER A 90 23.41 -14.53 0.65
C SER A 90 23.56 -14.93 2.12
N TRP A 91 22.50 -14.82 2.91
CA TRP A 91 22.51 -15.20 4.32
C TRP A 91 22.86 -16.69 4.49
N LEU A 92 22.24 -17.58 3.72
CA LEU A 92 22.54 -19.02 3.77
C LEU A 92 24.01 -19.30 3.47
N LYS A 93 24.60 -18.62 2.47
CA LYS A 93 26.02 -18.76 2.14
C LYS A 93 26.92 -18.29 3.29
N GLU A 94 26.57 -17.18 3.93
CA GLU A 94 27.31 -16.66 5.09
C GLU A 94 27.27 -17.65 6.26
N GLU A 95 26.09 -18.12 6.65
CA GLU A 95 25.92 -19.10 7.73
C GLU A 95 26.64 -20.41 7.42
N TRP A 96 26.54 -20.89 6.17
CA TRP A 96 27.25 -22.09 5.72
C TRP A 96 28.77 -21.96 5.88
N ASN A 97 29.32 -20.79 5.53
CA ASN A 97 30.74 -20.52 5.68
C ASN A 97 31.15 -20.51 7.17
N VAL A 98 30.32 -19.97 8.06
CA VAL A 98 30.56 -20.00 9.52
C VAL A 98 30.58 -21.45 10.02
N VAL A 99 29.58 -22.25 9.66
CA VAL A 99 29.51 -23.67 10.04
C VAL A 99 30.75 -24.41 9.55
N ARG A 100 31.13 -24.24 8.28
CA ARG A 100 32.33 -24.89 7.72
C ARG A 100 33.61 -24.48 8.44
N TYR A 101 33.80 -23.19 8.69
CA TYR A 101 34.95 -22.68 9.45
C TYR A 101 35.03 -23.28 10.86
N THR A 102 33.90 -23.36 11.57
CA THR A 102 33.86 -23.96 12.91
C THR A 102 34.18 -25.45 12.90
N ILE A 103 33.68 -26.20 11.92
CA ILE A 103 34.01 -27.63 11.77
C ILE A 103 35.51 -27.82 11.57
N ASP A 104 36.11 -27.08 10.64
CA ASP A 104 37.55 -27.17 10.33
C ASP A 104 38.40 -26.85 11.55
N LYS A 105 38.02 -25.82 12.33
CA LYS A 105 38.74 -25.42 13.54
C LYS A 105 38.61 -26.41 14.70
N THR A 106 37.46 -27.06 14.84
CA THR A 106 37.16 -27.96 15.97
C THR A 106 37.53 -29.41 15.65
N GLY A 107 37.91 -29.71 14.40
CA GLY A 107 38.24 -31.06 13.94
C GLY A 107 37.04 -32.01 13.88
N MET A 108 35.82 -31.48 13.87
CA MET A 108 34.59 -32.26 13.91
C MET A 108 34.11 -32.66 12.51
N GLN A 109 35.02 -33.22 11.70
CA GLN A 109 34.80 -33.58 10.29
C GLN A 109 33.58 -34.50 10.10
N TYR A 110 33.20 -35.27 11.13
CA TYR A 110 32.05 -36.16 11.09
C TYR A 110 30.71 -35.44 10.84
N PHE A 111 30.60 -34.15 11.19
CA PHE A 111 29.38 -33.38 10.92
C PHE A 111 29.17 -33.06 9.44
N LEU A 112 30.23 -33.02 8.62
CA LEU A 112 30.11 -32.76 7.19
C LEU A 112 29.32 -33.85 6.47
N TYR A 113 29.47 -35.11 6.89
CA TYR A 113 28.70 -36.23 6.33
C TYR A 113 27.18 -36.08 6.51
N TYR A 114 26.73 -35.41 7.59
CA TYR A 114 25.31 -35.14 7.82
C TYR A 114 24.80 -33.95 7.01
N LEU A 115 25.69 -33.06 6.58
CA LEU A 115 25.34 -31.83 5.88
C LEU A 115 25.47 -31.97 4.35
N ASP A 116 26.40 -32.80 3.86
CA ASP A 116 26.65 -33.08 2.44
C ASP A 116 25.58 -33.97 1.78
N GLY A 117 24.61 -34.49 2.55
CA GLY A 117 23.48 -35.27 2.06
C GLY A 117 22.34 -34.43 1.44
N LEU A 118 22.47 -33.10 1.42
CA LEU A 118 21.47 -32.20 0.83
C LEU A 118 21.92 -31.76 -0.58
N PRO A 119 21.08 -31.92 -1.62
CA PRO A 119 21.45 -31.59 -2.98
C PRO A 119 21.82 -30.11 -3.10
N THR A 120 23.06 -29.84 -3.52
CA THR A 120 23.64 -28.50 -3.69
C THR A 120 23.30 -27.87 -5.05
N ASP A 121 22.53 -28.54 -5.89
CA ASP A 121 22.18 -28.16 -7.27
C ASP A 121 21.18 -26.99 -7.40
N CYS A 122 20.86 -26.29 -6.30
CA CYS A 122 19.87 -25.21 -6.28
C CYS A 122 20.47 -23.79 -6.23
N ILE A 123 21.79 -23.62 -6.42
CA ILE A 123 22.50 -22.34 -6.18
C ILE A 123 23.20 -21.76 -7.44
N GLU A 124 22.97 -22.30 -8.64
CA GLU A 124 23.36 -21.61 -9.89
C GLU A 124 22.31 -20.59 -10.36
#